data_AF-A0A512C4B0-F1
#
_entry.id   AF-A0A512C4B0-F1
#
_cell.length_a   1.000
_cell.length_b   1.000
_cell.length_c   1.000
_cell.angle_alpha   90.00
_cell.angle_beta   90.00
_cell.angle_gamma   90.00
#
_symmetry.space_group_name_H-M   'P 1'
#
loop_
_entity.id
_entity.type
_entity.pdbx_description
1 polymer ?
#
loop_
_entity_poly.entity_id
_entity_poly.type
_entity_poly.pdbx_seq_one_letter_code
_entity_poly.pdbx_strand_id
1 'polypeptide(L)' 'MSLPQKTGFIGTGTITDAMVRGLLAEPATVPQVMVSLRGREISAKLTAEFPAVLTAGDNQAIGDGCDTVVLAIPPTNR' A
#
# COMPACT_ATOMS: atom_id res chain seq x y z
N MET A 1 -14.28 -16.75 -3.70
CA MET A 1 -13.61 -15.54 -4.21
C MET A 1 -12.20 -15.59 -3.66
N SER A 2 -11.17 -15.60 -4.51
CA SER A 2 -9.78 -15.58 -4.01
C SER A 2 -9.48 -14.20 -3.43
N LEU A 3 -8.72 -14.13 -2.33
CA LEU A 3 -8.26 -12.84 -1.79
C LEU A 3 -7.35 -12.16 -2.83
N PRO A 4 -7.36 -10.82 -2.93
CA PRO A 4 -6.44 -10.10 -3.81
C PRO A 4 -5.00 -10.50 -3.48
N GLN A 5 -4.24 -10.89 -4.50
CA GLN A 5 -2.85 -11.30 -4.35
C GLN A 5 -1.95 -10.08 -4.18
N LYS A 6 -2.40 -8.89 -4.58
CA LYS A 6 -1.66 -7.65 -4.34
C LYS A 6 -2.59 -6.46 -4.09
N THR A 7 -2.41 -5.84 -2.93
CA THR A 7 -3.16 -4.64 -2.53
C THR A 7 -2.30 -3.38 -2.69
N GLY A 8 -2.80 -2.41 -3.45
CA GLY A 8 -2.14 -1.14 -3.71
C GLY A 8 -2.71 -0.01 -2.86
N PHE A 9 -1.86 0.92 -2.41
CA PHE A 9 -2.29 2.13 -1.72
C PHE A 9 -1.89 3.39 -2.49
N ILE A 10 -2.90 4.18 -2.88
CA ILE A 10 -2.71 5.54 -3.38
C ILE A 10 -2.94 6.51 -2.23
N GLY A 11 -1.87 7.20 -1.83
CA GLY A 11 -1.79 7.90 -0.55
C GLY A 11 -0.94 7.09 0.44
N THR A 12 0.15 7.69 0.92
CA THR A 12 1.13 7.04 1.79
C THR A 12 1.30 7.87 3.07
N GLY A 13 0.19 8.01 3.82
CA GLY A 13 0.12 8.74 5.09
C GLY A 13 -0.03 7.81 6.30
N THR A 14 -0.37 8.39 7.45
CA THR A 14 -0.52 7.65 8.73
C THR A 14 -1.54 6.51 8.65
N ILE A 15 -2.67 6.71 7.95
CA ILE A 15 -3.69 5.65 7.78
C ILE A 15 -3.10 4.48 7.00
N THR A 16 -2.36 4.75 5.91
CA THR A 16 -1.68 3.72 5.12
C THR A 16 -0.68 2.94 5.96
N ASP A 17 0.16 3.61 6.75
CA ASP A 17 1.12 2.94 7.65
C ASP A 17 0.42 1.96 8.61
N ALA A 18 -0.62 2.42 9.29
CA ALA A 18 -1.38 1.59 10.23
C ALA A 18 -2.06 0.39 9.53
N MET A 19 -2.67 0.62 8.36
CA MET A 19 -3.33 -0.44 7.60
C MET A 19 -2.34 -1.50 7.09
N VAL A 20 -1.21 -1.08 6.51
CA VAL A 20 -0.20 -2.03 6.00
C VAL A 20 0.36 -2.88 7.12
N ARG A 21 0.68 -2.29 8.27
CA ARG A 21 1.14 -3.04 9.46
C ARG A 21 0.12 -4.05 9.93
N GLY A 22 -1.16 -3.67 9.98
CA GLY A 22 -2.24 -4.59 10.37
C GLY A 22 -2.45 -5.71 9.37
N LEU A 23 -2.39 -5.43 8.07
CA LEU A 23 -2.59 -6.41 7.00
C LEU A 23 -1.44 -7.43 6.88
N LEU A 24 -0.22 -7.03 7.24
CA LEU A 24 0.97 -7.87 7.19
C LEU A 24 1.36 -8.45 8.57
N ALA A 25 0.60 -8.14 9.63
CA ALA A 25 0.78 -8.78 10.93
C ALA A 25 0.46 -10.28 10.82
N GLU A 26 1.21 -11.12 11.52
CA GLU A 26 1.05 -12.57 11.45
C GLU A 26 -0.24 -13.07 12.14
N PRO A 27 -1.04 -13.94 11.49
CA PRO A 27 -0.87 -14.41 10.11
C PRO A 27 -1.26 -13.32 9.10
N ALA A 28 -0.41 -13.09 8.10
CA ALA A 28 -0.63 -12.05 7.11
C ALA A 28 -1.97 -12.24 6.38
N THR A 29 -2.76 -11.16 6.30
CA THR A 29 -4.07 -11.14 5.63
C THR A 29 -3.94 -10.99 4.12
N VAL A 30 -2.87 -10.34 3.67
CA VAL A 30 -2.52 -10.17 2.25
C VAL A 30 -1.08 -10.61 2.01
N PRO A 31 -0.77 -11.22 0.86
CA PRO A 31 0.57 -11.71 0.61
C PRO A 31 1.53 -10.59 0.13
N GLN A 32 1.02 -9.49 -0.42
CA GLN A 32 1.83 -8.38 -0.90
C GLN A 32 1.08 -7.05 -0.87
N VAL A 33 1.81 -5.98 -0.54
CA VAL A 33 1.33 -4.60 -0.58
C VAL A 33 2.23 -3.77 -1.50
N MET A 34 1.65 -2.84 -2.25
CA MET A 34 2.40 -1.84 -3.02
C MET A 34 1.99 -0.42 -2.62
N VAL A 35 2.98 0.45 -2.36
CA VAL A 35 2.76 1.85 -1.95
C VAL A 35 3.48 2.83 -2.87
N SER A 36 2.97 4.06 -2.99
CA SER A 36 3.64 5.10 -3.78
C SER A 36 4.91 5.63 -3.11
N LEU A 37 5.97 5.86 -3.89
CA LEU A 37 7.22 6.54 -3.51
C LEU A 37 7.02 8.01 -3.07
N ARG A 38 5.86 8.62 -3.32
CA ARG A 38 5.60 10.03 -2.99
C ARG A 38 5.60 10.30 -1.47
N GLY A 39 5.26 9.30 -0.64
CA GLY A 39 5.41 9.39 0.82
C GLY A 39 6.71 8.75 1.31
N ARG A 40 7.85 9.27 0.83
CA ARG A 40 9.19 8.64 0.95
C ARG A 40 9.52 8.09 2.33
N GLU A 41 9.19 8.82 3.40
CA GLU A 41 9.52 8.39 4.75
C GLU A 41 8.72 7.15 5.19
N ILE A 42 7.40 7.16 5.02
CA ILE A 42 6.55 6.02 5.38
C ILE A 42 6.79 4.85 4.45
N SER A 43 6.92 5.09 3.14
CA SER A 43 7.23 4.02 2.20
C SER A 43 8.57 3.35 2.52
N ALA A 44 9.61 4.13 2.84
CA ALA A 44 10.91 3.58 3.20
C ALA A 44 10.85 2.77 4.49
N LYS A 45 10.16 3.27 5.53
CA LYS A 45 9.93 2.53 6.79
C LYS A 45 9.25 1.19 6.52
N LEU A 46 8.14 1.20 5.77
CA LEU A 46 7.38 -0.01 5.46
C LEU A 46 8.20 -1.02 4.63
N THR A 47 8.96 -0.57 3.62
CA THR A 47 9.81 -1.48 2.83
C THR A 47 11.00 -2.05 3.60
N ALA A 48 11.50 -1.31 4.59
CA ALA A 48 12.60 -1.79 5.45
C ALA A 48 12.11 -2.83 6.46
N GLU A 49 10.87 -2.69 6.93
CA GLU A 49 10.29 -3.57 7.95
C GLU A 49 9.61 -4.81 7.35
N PHE A 50 8.95 -4.67 6.21
CA PHE A 50 8.16 -5.74 5.58
C PHE A 50 8.68 -6.06 4.18
N PRO A 51 9.30 -7.23 3.95
CA PRO A 51 9.73 -7.67 2.62
C PRO A 51 8.58 -7.80 1.60
N ALA A 52 7.35 -7.95 2.09
CA ALA A 52 6.13 -8.02 1.29
C ALA A 52 5.65 -6.64 0.80
N VAL A 53 6.34 -5.54 1.12
CA VAL A 53 6.00 -4.19 0.64
C VAL A 53 6.88 -3.82 -0.56
N LEU A 54 6.23 -3.45 -1.66
CA LEU A 54 6.85 -2.89 -2.86
C LEU A 54 6.57 -1.40 -2.97
N THR A 55 7.44 -0.70 -3.71
CA THR A 55 7.26 0.73 -4.01
C THR A 55 7.00 0.96 -5.49
N ALA A 56 6.11 1.91 -5.78
CA ALA A 56 5.76 2.33 -7.14
C ALA A 56 6.06 3.82 -7.36
N GLY A 57 6.50 4.18 -8.56
CA GLY A 57 6.88 5.55 -8.93
C GLY A 57 5.71 6.51 -9.06
N ASP A 58 4.55 6.00 -9.48
CA ASP A 58 3.33 6.77 -9.68
C ASP A 58 2.08 5.93 -9.38
N ASN A 59 0.92 6.58 -9.46
CA ASN A 59 -0.36 5.93 -9.17
C ASN A 59 -0.78 4.93 -10.26
N GLN A 60 -0.30 5.12 -11.49
CA GLN A 60 -0.64 4.26 -12.63
C GLN A 60 0.02 2.89 -12.47
N ALA A 61 1.30 2.86 -12.09
CA ALA A 61 1.99 1.62 -11.74
C ALA A 61 1.28 0.84 -10.62
N ILE A 62 0.62 1.53 -9.68
CA ILE A 62 -0.20 0.90 -8.64
C ILE A 62 -1.48 0.30 -9.22
N GLY A 63 -2.19 1.05 -10.06
CA GLY A 63 -3.40 0.58 -10.73
C GLY A 63 -3.15 -0.62 -11.64
N ASP A 64 -2.03 -0.62 -12.36
CA ASP A 64 -1.67 -1.69 -13.30
C ASP A 64 -1.15 -2.96 -12.58
N GLY A 65 -0.59 -2.81 -11.38
CA GLY A 65 0.12 -3.87 -10.67
C GLY A 65 -0.67 -4.54 -9.54
N CYS A 66 -1.85 -4.05 -9.19
CA CYS A 66 -2.62 -4.51 -8.01
C CYS A 66 -4.01 -5.01 -8.38
N ASP A 67 -4.46 -6.08 -7.70
CA ASP A 67 -5.82 -6.61 -7.85
C ASP A 67 -6.85 -5.74 -7.11
N THR A 68 -6.41 -5.00 -6.10
CA THR A 68 -7.24 -4.12 -5.28
C THR A 68 -6.47 -2.86 -4.95
N VAL A 69 -7.11 -1.69 -5.07
CA VAL A 69 -6.51 -0.39 -4.76
C VAL A 69 -7.31 0.30 -3.66
N VAL A 70 -6.60 0.74 -2.63
CA VAL A 70 -7.10 1.58 -1.54
C VAL A 70 -6.71 3.03 -1.81
N LEU A 71 -7.71 3.89 -1.98
CA LEU A 71 -7.53 5.34 -2.10
C LEU A 71 -7.49 5.95 -0.70
N ALA A 72 -6.29 6.10 -0.16
CA ALA A 72 -6.02 6.71 1.15
C ALA A 72 -5.59 8.19 1.00
N ILE A 73 -6.26 8.90 0.10
CA ILE A 73 -6.07 10.35 -0.11
C ILE A 73 -7.23 11.13 0.53
N PRO A 74 -6.98 12.36 1.01
CA PRO A 74 -8.06 13.22 1.48
C PRO A 74 -9.09 13.47 0.36
N PRO A 75 -10.40 13.47 0.68
CA PRO A 75 -11.42 13.85 -0.28
C PRO A 75 -11.19 15.30 -0.72
N THR A 76 -11.29 15.55 -2.03
CA THR A 76 -11.17 16.90 -2.57
C THR A 76 -12.58 17.41 -2.86
N ASN A 77 -13.16 18.20 -1.96
CA ASN A 77 -14.47 18.83 -2.16
C ASN A 77 -14.38 20.07 -3.08
N ARG A 78 -13.83 19.91 -4.28
CA ARG A 78 -13.97 20.93 -5.32
C ARG A 78 -15.28 20.77 -6.06
#